data_AF-A0A8J6VBX2-F1
#
_entry.id   AF-A0A8J6VBX2-F1
#
_cell.length_a   1.000
_cell.length_b   1.000
_cell.length_c   1.000
_cell.angle_alpha   90.00
_cell.angle_beta   90.00
_cell.angle_gamma   90.00
#
_symmetry.space_group_name_H-M   'P 1'
#
loop_
_entity.id
_entity.type
_entity.pdbx_description
1 polymer ?
#
loop_
_entity_poly.entity_id
_entity_poly.type
_entity_poly.pdbx_seq_one_letter_code
_entity_poly.pdbx_strand_id
1 'polypeptide(L)' 'MPRESELQEFIRMHPDAREARKALALKLVYQEYIYEEIQTILDVSLGSITGWKQAYEQQGID' A
#
# COMPACT_ATOMS: atom_id res chain seq x y z
N MET A 1 6.85 18.49 17.52
CA MET A 1 6.75 17.01 17.46
C MET A 1 5.32 16.71 17.08
N PRO A 2 5.02 16.42 15.79
CA PRO A 2 3.67 16.04 15.42
C PRO A 2 3.34 14.74 16.14
N ARG A 3 2.24 14.73 16.90
CA ARG A 3 1.73 13.51 17.54
C ARG A 3 1.27 12.60 16.39
N GLU A 4 1.51 11.29 16.46
CA GLU A 4 1.21 10.30 15.41
C GLU A 4 -0.15 10.51 14.71
N SER A 5 -1.13 11.05 15.45
CA SER A 5 -2.45 11.48 14.98
C SER A 5 -2.43 12.49 13.81
N GLU A 6 -1.52 13.46 13.78
CA GLU A 6 -1.40 14.44 12.68
C GLU A 6 -0.84 13.78 11.41
N LEU A 7 0.10 12.85 11.55
CA LEU A 7 0.63 12.07 10.43
C LEU A 7 -0.44 11.16 9.83
N GLN A 8 -1.22 10.49 10.68
CA GLN A 8 -2.33 9.66 10.22
C GLN A 8 -3.42 10.47 9.52
N GLU A 9 -3.79 11.65 10.05
CA GLU A 9 -4.80 12.50 9.41
C GLU A 9 -4.31 13.09 8.08
N PHE A 10 -3.02 13.46 7.99
CA PHE A 10 -2.40 13.89 6.74
C PHE A 10 -2.42 12.77 5.69
N ILE A 11 -2.04 11.55 6.08
CA ILE A 11 -2.14 10.35 5.22
C ILE A 11 -3.59 10.07 4.80
N ARG A 12 -4.58 10.37 5.66
CA ARG A 12 -6.01 10.22 5.35
C ARG A 12 -6.52 11.26 4.37
N MET A 13 -6.00 12.48 4.43
CA MET A 13 -6.39 13.60 3.58
C MET A 13 -5.80 13.56 2.17
N HIS A 14 -4.83 12.66 1.91
CA HIS A 14 -4.25 12.46 0.59
C HIS A 14 -4.67 11.10 0.02
N PRO A 15 -5.77 11.04 -0.78
CA PRO A 15 -6.19 9.81 -1.49
C PRO A 15 -5.04 9.19 -2.30
N ASP A 16 -4.19 10.04 -2.87
CA ASP A 16 -2.97 9.67 -3.61
C ASP A 16 -2.00 8.85 -2.75
N ALA A 17 -2.00 9.00 -1.43
CA ALA A 17 -1.16 8.20 -0.53
C ALA A 17 -1.66 6.74 -0.42
N ARG A 18 -2.96 6.49 -0.66
CA ARG A 18 -3.50 5.12 -0.72
C ARG A 18 -3.18 4.49 -2.06
N GLU A 19 -3.33 5.23 -3.16
CA GLU A 19 -2.97 4.74 -4.50
C GLU A 19 -1.46 4.54 -4.66
N ALA A 20 -0.65 5.45 -4.13
CA ALA A 20 0.80 5.31 -4.10
C ALA A 20 1.24 4.09 -3.29
N ARG A 21 0.62 3.83 -2.12
CA ARG A 21 0.88 2.60 -1.34
C ARG A 21 0.49 1.35 -2.10
N LYS A 22 -0.65 1.36 -2.80
CA LYS A 22 -1.08 0.25 -3.67
C LYS A 22 -0.04 -0.01 -4.77
N ALA A 23 0.35 1.03 -5.52
CA ALA A 23 1.34 0.91 -6.59
C ALA A 23 2.69 0.43 -6.06
N LEU A 24 3.14 0.95 -4.92
CA LEU A 24 4.41 0.56 -4.30
C LEU A 24 4.37 -0.88 -3.77
N ALA A 25 3.26 -1.32 -3.16
CA ALA A 25 3.07 -2.70 -2.74
C ALA A 25 3.14 -3.67 -3.93
N LEU A 26 2.45 -3.36 -5.03
CA LEU A 26 2.47 -4.18 -6.24
C LEU A 26 3.86 -4.26 -6.84
N LYS A 27 4.56 -3.13 -6.94
CA LYS A 27 5.95 -3.09 -7.41
C LYS A 27 6.85 -4.01 -6.59
N LEU A 28 6.77 -3.96 -5.25
CA LEU A 28 7.58 -4.80 -4.37
C LEU A 28 7.24 -6.29 -4.53
N VAL A 29 5.96 -6.65 -4.67
CA VAL A 29 5.54 -8.02 -4.98
C VAL A 29 6.17 -8.53 -6.29
N TYR A 30 6.17 -7.70 -7.35
CA TYR A 30 6.80 -8.06 -8.63
C TYR A 30 8.33 -8.09 -8.56
N GLN A 31 8.94 -7.46 -7.57
CA GLN A 31 10.37 -7.56 -7.27
C GLN A 31 10.70 -8.74 -6.34
N GLU A 32 9.75 -9.66 -6.13
CA GLU A 32 9.90 -10.88 -5.34
C GLU A 32 10.19 -10.63 -3.84
N TYR A 33 9.83 -9.46 -3.32
CA TYR A 33 9.84 -9.23 -1.87
C TYR A 33 8.77 -10.09 -1.19
N ILE A 34 9.08 -10.59 0.00
CA ILE A 34 8.12 -11.38 0.77
C ILE A 34 7.06 -10.49 1.43
N TYR A 35 5.85 -11.02 1.58
CA TYR A 35 4.72 -10.22 2.06
C TYR A 35 4.95 -9.60 3.45
N GLU A 36 5.62 -10.28 4.38
CA GLU A 36 5.90 -9.76 5.72
C GLU A 36 6.74 -8.46 5.67
N GLU A 37 7.72 -8.39 4.78
CA GLU A 37 8.53 -7.18 4.59
C GLU A 37 7.69 -6.05 4.02
N ILE A 38 6.86 -6.33 3.01
CA ILE A 38 5.98 -5.34 2.39
C ILE A 38 4.97 -4.79 3.39
N GLN A 39 4.39 -5.66 4.23
CA GLN A 39 3.48 -5.26 5.30
C GLN A 39 4.17 -4.32 6.28
N THR A 40 5.42 -4.62 6.66
CA THR A 40 6.20 -3.81 7.59
C THR A 40 6.60 -2.46 6.98
N ILE A 41 7.04 -2.44 5.72
CA ILE A 41 7.51 -1.23 5.02
C ILE A 41 6.37 -0.25 4.76
N LEU A 42 5.19 -0.76 4.38
CA LEU A 42 4.06 0.07 3.94
C LEU A 42 2.98 0.25 4.99
N ASP A 43 3.08 -0.43 6.14
CA ASP A 43 2.07 -0.50 7.19
C ASP A 43 0.70 -0.91 6.63
N VAL A 44 0.68 -2.05 5.93
CA VAL A 44 -0.52 -2.59 5.27
C VAL A 44 -0.73 -4.05 5.65
N SER A 45 -1.98 -4.51 5.54
CA SER A 45 -2.30 -5.92 5.76
C SER A 45 -2.00 -6.77 4.53
N LEU A 46 -1.70 -8.06 4.75
CA LEU A 46 -1.61 -9.05 3.68
C LEU A 46 -2.85 -9.05 2.77
N GLY A 47 -4.05 -8.95 3.36
CA GLY A 47 -5.31 -8.90 2.62
C GLY A 47 -5.44 -7.68 1.71
N SER A 48 -4.83 -6.55 2.09
CA SER A 48 -4.74 -5.37 1.22
C SER A 48 -3.83 -5.65 0.02
N ILE A 49 -2.65 -6.23 0.25
CA ILE A 49 -1.68 -6.54 -0.80
C ILE A 49 -2.27 -7.55 -1.80
N THR A 50 -2.87 -8.64 -1.33
CA THR A 50 -3.46 -9.67 -2.18
C THR A 50 -4.68 -9.15 -2.94
N GLY A 51 -5.53 -8.36 -2.28
CA GLY A 51 -6.68 -7.71 -2.92
C GLY A 51 -6.25 -6.73 -4.01
N TRP A 52 -5.19 -5.96 -3.77
CA TRP A 52 -4.62 -5.06 -4.79
C TRP A 52 -4.02 -5.82 -5.96
N LYS A 53 -3.31 -6.92 -5.70
CA LYS A 53 -2.74 -7.78 -6.74
C LYS A 53 -3.82 -8.37 -7.63
N GLN A 54 -4.86 -8.94 -7.02
CA GLN A 54 -6.01 -9.49 -7.75
C GLN A 54 -6.74 -8.41 -8.55
N ALA A 55 -6.99 -7.23 -7.96
CA ALA A 55 -7.62 -6.13 -8.67
C ALA A 55 -6.79 -5.68 -9.88
N TYR A 56 -5.47 -5.57 -9.71
CA TYR A 56 -4.54 -5.22 -10.78
C TYR A 56 -4.52 -6.27 -11.91
N GLU A 57 -4.48 -7.55 -11.56
CA GLU A 57 -4.50 -8.66 -12.53
C GLU A 57 -5.83 -8.75 -13.30
N GLN A 58 -6.95 -8.36 -12.67
CA GLN A 58 -8.29 -8.44 -13.28
C GLN A 58 -8.66 -7.20 -14.09
N GLN A 59 -8.23 -6.01 -13.68
CA GLN A 59 -8.72 -4.74 -14.23
C GLN A 59 -7.62 -3.86 -14.85
N GLY A 60 -6.33 -4.20 -14.66
CA GLY A 60 -5.22 -3.36 -15.11
C GLY A 60 -5.00 -2.13 -14.22
N ILE A 61 -4.27 -1.14 -14.76
CA ILE A 61 -4.11 0.19 -14.16
C ILE A 61 -5.11 1.11 -14.88
N ASP A 62 -6.04 1.69 -14.12
CA ASP A 62 -6.79 2.89 -14.51
C ASP A 62 -6.20 4.09 -13.75
#